data_AF-A0A1K1MXA2-F1
#
_entry.id   AF-A0A1K1MXA2-F1
#
_cell.length_a   1.000
_cell.length_b   1.000
_cell.length_c   1.000
_cell.angle_alpha   90.00
_cell.angle_beta   90.00
_cell.angle_gamma   90.00
#
_symmetry.space_group_name_H-M   'P 1'
#
loop_
_entity.id
_entity.type
_entity.pdbx_description
1 polymer ?
#
loop_
_entity_poly.entity_id
_entity_poly.type
_entity_poly.pdbx_seq_one_letter_code
_entity_poly.pdbx_strand_id
1 'polypeptide(L)' 'MHMWLRVVPVREDAFRQLLKSREARIAELLLLPPGTSEAEAVERHPKGGNRVRVESSPDAIYKFIAYLHGNDWISMI' A
#
# COMPACT_ATOMS: atom_id res chain seq x y z
N MET A 1 20.13 11.39 -22.04
CA MET A 1 19.43 12.66 -21.73
C MET A 1 18.07 12.29 -21.15
N HIS A 2 17.89 12.41 -19.83
CA HIS A 2 16.65 12.01 -19.17
C HIS A 2 15.92 13.24 -18.61
N MET A 3 14.68 13.41 -19.04
CA MET A 3 13.78 14.48 -18.65
C MET A 3 12.96 14.01 -17.44
N TRP A 4 12.97 14.81 -16.37
CA TRP A 4 12.25 14.51 -15.13
C TRP A 4 11.00 15.38 -15.06
N LEU A 5 9.82 14.76 -15.04
CA LEU A 5 8.54 15.44 -14.86
C LEU A 5 8.18 15.47 -13.37
N ARG A 6 8.19 16.68 -12.78
CA ARG A 6 7.77 16.92 -11.40
C ARG A 6 6.28 17.24 -11.39
N VAL A 7 5.47 16.30 -10.93
CA VAL A 7 4.04 16.55 -10.68
C VAL A 7 3.95 17.34 -9.37
N VAL A 8 3.69 18.65 -9.46
CA VAL A 8 3.42 19.51 -8.31
C VAL A 8 1.90 19.59 -8.14
N PRO A 9 1.32 19.04 -7.06
CA PRO A 9 -0.12 19.10 -6.85
C PRO A 9 -0.55 20.54 -6.49
N VAL A 10 -1.60 21.01 -7.18
CA VAL A 10 -2.06 22.41 -7.21
C VAL A 10 -2.71 22.88 -5.90
N ARG A 11 -3.03 21.99 -4.95
CA ARG A 11 -3.51 22.33 -3.59
C ARG A 11 -3.08 21.25 -2.60
N GLU A 12 -2.35 21.65 -1.56
CA GLU A 12 -1.78 20.74 -0.55
C GLU A 12 -2.87 19.90 0.15
N ASP A 13 -4.05 20.46 0.39
CA ASP A 13 -5.20 19.77 1.00
C ASP A 13 -5.81 18.70 0.10
N ALA A 14 -5.94 18.99 -1.20
CA ALA A 14 -6.43 18.03 -2.17
C ALA A 14 -5.46 16.85 -2.31
N PHE A 15 -4.15 17.12 -2.29
CA PHE A 15 -3.14 16.07 -2.28
C PHE A 15 -3.20 15.21 -1.01
N ARG A 16 -3.34 15.83 0.16
CA ARG A 16 -3.52 15.11 1.44
C ARG A 16 -4.78 14.25 1.45
N GLN A 17 -5.89 14.72 0.90
CA GLN A 17 -7.12 13.93 0.77
C GLN A 17 -6.95 12.76 -0.20
N LEU A 18 -6.30 12.98 -1.35
CA LEU A 18 -6.05 11.93 -2.35
C LEU A 18 -5.12 10.83 -1.78
N LEU A 19 -4.16 11.23 -0.95
CA LEU A 19 -3.29 10.30 -0.23
C LEU A 19 -4.05 9.50 0.82
N LYS A 20 -4.89 10.14 1.64
CA LYS A 20 -5.75 9.43 2.60
C LYS A 20 -6.69 8.44 1.92
N SER A 21 -7.30 8.84 0.79
CA SER A 21 -8.15 7.93 0.02
C SER A 21 -7.36 6.76 -0.58
N ARG A 22 -6.10 6.99 -0.96
CA ARG A 22 -5.22 5.94 -1.49
C ARG A 22 -4.76 4.99 -0.38
N GLU A 23 -4.43 5.50 0.80
CA GLU A 23 -4.08 4.71 1.98
C GLU A 23 -5.25 3.85 2.45
N ALA A 24 -6.45 4.43 2.54
CA ALA A 24 -7.68 3.68 2.85
C ALA A 24 -7.93 2.58 1.81
N ARG A 25 -7.74 2.87 0.53
CA ARG A 25 -7.90 1.89 -0.54
C ARG A 25 -6.89 0.74 -0.44
N ILE A 26 -5.64 1.05 -0.10
CA ILE A 26 -4.60 0.03 0.11
C ILE A 26 -4.98 -0.85 1.30
N ALA A 27 -5.43 -0.27 2.42
CA ALA A 27 -5.87 -1.02 3.59
C ALA A 27 -7.04 -1.97 3.24
N GLU A 28 -8.07 -1.50 2.54
CA GLU A 28 -9.18 -2.33 2.05
C GLU A 28 -8.69 -3.52 1.21
N LEU A 29 -7.77 -3.27 0.27
CA LEU A 29 -7.25 -4.31 -0.62
C LEU A 29 -6.41 -5.37 0.11
N LEU A 30 -5.76 -4.97 1.21
CA LEU A 30 -4.97 -5.87 2.05
C LEU A 30 -5.84 -6.73 2.98
N LEU A 31 -7.12 -6.40 3.17
CA LEU A 31 -8.08 -7.22 3.92
C LEU A 31 -8.76 -8.31 3.08
N LEU A 32 -8.64 -8.26 1.75
CA LEU A 32 -9.24 -9.25 0.84
C LEU A 32 -8.67 -10.67 0.96
N PRO A 33 -7.38 -10.88 1.27
CA PRO A 33 -6.84 -12.23 1.44
C PRO A 33 -7.48 -12.97 2.61
N PRO A 34 -7.80 -14.27 2.45
CA PRO A 34 -8.40 -15.06 3.51
C PRO A 34 -7.41 -15.25 4.67
N GLY A 35 -7.88 -14.94 5.87
CA GLY A 35 -7.10 -15.03 7.11
C GLY A 35 -6.42 -13.73 7.53
N THR A 36 -6.67 -12.63 6.81
CA THR A 36 -6.32 -11.27 7.23
C THR A 36 -7.49 -10.61 7.95
N SER A 37 -7.26 -10.03 9.12
CA SER A 37 -8.29 -9.38 9.95
C SER A 37 -8.13 -7.88 10.06
N GLU A 38 -6.90 -7.37 9.91
CA GLU A 38 -6.61 -5.95 10.07
C GLU A 38 -5.50 -5.52 9.11
N ALA A 39 -5.61 -4.29 8.59
CA ALA A 39 -4.57 -3.68 7.77
C ALA A 39 -4.53 -2.18 8.03
N GLU A 40 -3.38 -1.67 8.47
CA GLU A 40 -3.16 -0.25 8.75
C GLU A 40 -1.90 0.27 8.04
N ALA A 41 -1.95 1.51 7.56
CA ALA A 41 -0.76 2.22 7.11
C ALA A 41 -0.06 2.82 8.33
N VAL A 42 1.15 2.36 8.64
CA VAL A 42 1.89 2.75 9.85
C VAL A 42 2.78 3.96 9.59
N GLU A 43 3.42 3.99 8.42
CA GLU A 43 4.42 5.01 8.12
C GLU A 43 4.55 5.24 6.61
N ARG A 44 4.78 6.48 6.21
CA ARG A 44 5.13 6.81 4.83
C ARG A 44 6.65 6.88 4.69
N HIS A 45 7.19 6.10 3.77
CA HIS A 45 8.63 6.12 3.54
C HIS A 45 9.05 7.42 2.81
N PRO A 46 10.18 8.07 3.18
CA PRO A 46 10.61 9.35 2.60
C PRO A 46 10.83 9.32 1.09
N LYS A 47 11.18 8.14 0.54
CA LYS A 47 11.35 7.93 -0.91
C LYS A 47 10.04 7.57 -1.64
N GLY A 48 8.90 7.64 -0.95
CA GLY A 48 7.61 7.15 -1.44
C GLY A 48 7.31 5.72 -1.01
N GLY A 49 6.04 5.33 -1.09
CA GLY A 49 5.54 4.06 -0.57
C GLY A 49 5.03 4.14 0.87
N ASN A 50 4.24 3.15 1.27
CA ASN A 50 3.65 3.05 2.60
C ASN A 50 4.15 1.77 3.26
N ARG A 51 4.61 1.89 4.51
CA ARG A 51 4.76 0.76 5.41
C ARG A 51 3.38 0.43 5.95
N VAL A 52 2.95 -0.80 5.73
CA VAL A 52 1.66 -1.32 6.21
C VAL A 52 1.92 -2.39 7.26
N ARG A 53 1.07 -2.42 8.28
CA ARG A 53 0.98 -3.53 9.23
C ARG A 53 -0.30 -4.29 8.90
N VAL A 54 -0.19 -5.60 8.85
CA VAL A 54 -1.28 -6.50 8.51
C VAL A 54 -1.35 -7.57 9.59
N GLU A 55 -2.52 -7.77 10.17
CA GLU A 55 -2.78 -8.87 11.08
C GLU A 55 -3.33 -10.05 10.28
N SER A 56 -2.60 -11.16 10.34
CA SER A 56 -2.94 -12.40 9.64
C SER A 56 -2.76 -13.58 10.56
N SER A 57 -3.60 -14.60 10.41
CA SER A 57 -3.35 -15.88 11.06
C SER A 57 -2.03 -16.50 10.53
N PRO A 58 -1.29 -17.26 11.36
CA PRO A 58 -0.03 -17.87 10.93
C PRO A 58 -0.17 -18.73 9.67
N ASP A 59 -1.28 -19.46 9.56
CA ASP A 59 -1.57 -20.35 8.43
C ASP A 59 -1.94 -19.61 7.14
N ALA A 60 -2.25 -18.31 7.23
CA ALA A 60 -2.66 -17.47 6.10
C ALA A 60 -1.51 -16.69 5.47
N ILE A 61 -0.33 -16.63 6.10
CA ILE A 61 0.84 -15.86 5.61
C ILE A 61 1.19 -16.25 4.15
N TYR A 62 1.23 -17.54 3.84
CA TYR A 62 1.55 -17.98 2.48
C TYR A 62 0.46 -17.61 1.45
N LYS A 63 -0.82 -17.65 1.85
CA LYS A 63 -1.94 -17.25 0.98
C LYS A 63 -1.94 -15.75 0.74
N PHE A 64 -1.61 -14.98 1.78
CA PHE A 64 -1.44 -13.54 1.70
C PHE A 64 -0.30 -13.17 0.75
N ILE A 65 0.88 -13.79 0.89
CA ILE A 65 2.01 -13.58 -0.03
C ILE A 65 1.64 -13.97 -1.47
N ALA A 66 0.97 -15.10 -1.66
CA ALA A 66 0.52 -15.55 -2.98
C ALA A 66 -0.47 -14.57 -3.63
N TYR A 67 -1.42 -14.02 -2.85
CA TYR A 67 -2.34 -12.99 -3.32
C TYR A 67 -1.60 -11.73 -3.77
N LEU A 68 -0.64 -11.26 -2.98
CA LEU A 68 0.16 -10.10 -3.34
C LEU A 68 1.00 -10.34 -4.60
N HIS A 69 1.58 -11.53 -4.75
CA HIS A 69 2.29 -11.93 -5.96
C HIS A 69 1.37 -11.98 -7.19
N GLY A 70 0.17 -12.55 -7.07
CA GLY A 70 -0.78 -12.65 -8.18
C GLY A 70 -1.33 -11.30 -8.68
N ASN A 71 -1.16 -10.24 -7.89
CA ASN A 71 -1.55 -8.88 -8.27
C ASN A 71 -0.35 -7.98 -8.63
N ASP A 72 0.87 -8.54 -8.71
CA ASP A 72 2.13 -7.80 -8.92
C ASP A 72 2.38 -6.70 -7.86
N TRP A 73 1.99 -6.95 -6.60
CA TRP A 73 2.12 -5.98 -5.49
C TRP A 73 3.37 -6.19 -4.62
N ILE A 74 4.15 -7.25 -4.87
CA ILE A 74 5.45 -7.49 -4.24
C ILE A 74 6.56 -7.30 -5.27
N SER A 75 7.62 -6.61 -4.85
CA SER A 75 8.92 -6.64 -5.52
C SER A 75 9.94 -7.14 -4.51
N MET A 76 10.65 -8.23 -4.84
CA MET A 76 11.79 -8.71 -4.07
C MET A 76 13.05 -8.02 -4.62
N ILE A 77 13.76 -7.31 -3.74
CA ILE A 77 15.03 -6.63 -4.03
C ILE A 77 16.17 -7.39 -3.37
#